data_AF-A0AAW6R2G3-F1
#
_entry.id   AF-A0AAW6R2G3-F1
#
_cell.length_a   1.000
_cell.length_b   1.000
_cell.length_c   1.000
_cell.angle_alpha   90.00
_cell.angle_beta   90.00
_cell.angle_gamma   90.00
#
_symmetry.space_group_name_H-M   'P 1'
#
loop_
_entity.id
_entity.type
_entity.pdbx_description
1 polymer ?
#
loop_
_entity_poly.entity_id
_entity_poly.type
_entity_poly.pdbx_seq_one_letter_code
_entity_poly.pdbx_strand_id
1 'polypeptide(L)'
;MEITDFFPEQGHIQRLHCDACKGHLDLVFSDFHELVTGVDIEIKGLPMLYCGSCEKSLFPDDSKFAVINLHEQAFKKSSNKVTVTRNKTNQGFGFGVVPFIYDSDDYKYIPGLKRPWDEGFLTPVFFNREVLLKYDSSPTYRLSFASTTYGKIRRGDDFSMPFGINKNGKVVMWLGDIARLPDAEQYYLRSENIASDHSIGSEFYDGQIECIFTDLSKEDALFKSRSTFLEACFNKFGIKIAHLDSEVFDLSVSFNTPVVDTEKERRHVADTLNKIYLESFDKEALGDVISQLGGDPKKLGSIKLLQKTIELSCSGEDIPTLMSPFYILYDLRVVYSHIGSKQSEQEKLDFVISRLGLGANSGLMEIYPSLVEKMRESYERLTELLK
;
A
#
# COMPACT_ATOMS: atom_id res chain seq x y z
N MET A 1 8.18 15.20 -35.12
CA MET A 1 7.80 13.77 -34.94
C MET A 1 7.29 13.23 -36.26
N GLU A 2 7.37 11.92 -36.47
CA GLU A 2 6.71 11.28 -37.60
C GLU A 2 5.32 10.79 -37.19
N ILE A 3 4.36 10.84 -38.11
CA ILE A 3 3.01 10.35 -37.86
C ILE A 3 3.00 8.86 -37.47
N THR A 4 3.99 8.10 -37.96
CA THR A 4 4.22 6.69 -37.62
C THR A 4 4.51 6.47 -36.13
N ASP A 5 5.06 7.47 -35.43
CA ASP A 5 5.39 7.38 -34.00
C ASP A 5 4.15 7.25 -33.11
N PHE A 6 2.97 7.63 -33.63
CA PHE A 6 1.69 7.54 -32.93
C PHE A 6 0.94 6.23 -33.19
N PHE A 7 1.41 5.38 -34.10
CA PHE A 7 0.82 4.07 -34.31
C PHE A 7 1.43 3.08 -33.31
N PRO A 8 0.62 2.38 -32.50
CA PRO A 8 1.14 1.38 -31.59
C PRO A 8 1.84 0.26 -32.37
N GLU A 9 2.97 -0.22 -31.84
CA GLU A 9 3.67 -1.37 -32.41
C GLU A 9 2.76 -2.60 -32.44
N GLN A 10 2.95 -3.47 -33.44
CA GLN A 10 2.10 -4.64 -33.60
C GLN A 10 2.19 -5.56 -32.37
N GLY A 11 1.04 -5.81 -31.73
CA GLY A 11 0.95 -6.64 -30.52
C GLY A 11 1.29 -5.89 -29.22
N HIS A 12 1.67 -4.62 -29.28
CA HIS A 12 1.85 -3.80 -28.09
C HIS A 12 0.49 -3.40 -27.52
N ILE A 13 0.27 -3.75 -26.25
CA ILE A 13 -0.92 -3.35 -25.49
C ILE A 13 -0.49 -2.24 -24.54
N GLN A 14 -1.11 -1.07 -24.64
CA GLN A 14 -0.88 0.03 -23.69
C GLN A 14 -1.29 -0.43 -22.29
N ARG A 15 -0.37 -0.33 -21.32
CA ARG A 15 -0.60 -0.64 -19.91
C ARG A 15 -0.37 0.59 -19.04
N LEU A 16 -0.77 0.52 -17.77
CA LEU A 16 -0.46 1.55 -16.76
C LEU A 16 0.97 1.41 -16.19
N HIS A 17 1.88 0.79 -16.94
CA HIS A 17 3.26 0.55 -16.56
C HIS A 17 4.20 1.24 -17.54
N CYS A 18 5.23 1.90 -17.03
CA CYS A 18 6.26 2.51 -17.84
C CYS A 18 7.11 1.42 -18.53
N ASP A 19 7.26 1.52 -19.85
CA ASP A 19 8.06 0.53 -20.60
C ASP A 19 9.53 0.49 -20.17
N ALA A 20 10.06 1.63 -19.72
CA ALA A 20 11.47 1.80 -19.35
C ALA A 20 11.82 1.30 -17.95
N CYS A 21 11.01 1.61 -16.94
CA CYS A 21 11.34 1.31 -15.53
C CYS A 21 10.30 0.41 -14.83
N LYS A 22 9.22 0.03 -15.51
CA LYS A 22 8.10 -0.76 -14.98
C LYS A 22 7.32 -0.15 -13.82
N GLY A 23 7.61 1.09 -13.42
CA GLY A 23 6.79 1.83 -12.45
C GLY A 23 5.41 2.17 -13.01
N HIS A 24 4.44 2.37 -12.13
CA HIS A 24 3.10 2.81 -12.53
C HIS A 24 3.13 4.21 -13.15
N LEU A 25 2.23 4.42 -14.11
CA LEU A 25 2.01 5.71 -14.75
C LEU A 25 0.82 6.43 -14.13
N ASP A 26 0.85 7.76 -14.08
CA ASP A 26 -0.29 8.60 -13.71
C ASP A 26 -0.88 9.26 -14.94
N LEU A 27 -2.21 9.39 -14.99
CA LEU A 27 -2.84 10.19 -16.02
C LEU A 27 -2.64 11.68 -15.70
N VAL A 28 -2.09 12.43 -16.65
CA VAL A 28 -1.87 13.87 -16.56
C VAL A 28 -2.43 14.56 -17.80
N PHE A 29 -2.63 15.88 -17.73
CA PHE A 29 -3.11 16.68 -18.86
C PHE A 29 -2.08 17.76 -19.16
N SER A 30 -1.63 17.85 -20.41
CA SER A 30 -0.62 18.84 -20.80
C SER A 30 -0.86 19.33 -22.21
N ASP A 31 -0.38 20.53 -22.49
CA ASP A 31 -0.44 21.07 -23.85
C ASP A 31 0.58 20.34 -24.73
N PHE A 32 0.10 19.88 -25.88
CA PHE A 32 0.90 19.23 -26.91
C PHE A 32 1.09 20.21 -28.06
N HIS A 33 2.34 20.42 -28.48
CA HIS A 33 2.67 21.30 -29.60
C HIS A 33 3.87 20.73 -30.34
N GLU A 34 3.62 20.09 -31.48
CA GLU A 34 4.65 19.41 -32.24
C GLU A 34 4.40 19.53 -33.75
N LEU A 35 5.49 19.56 -34.51
CA LEU A 35 5.44 19.39 -35.96
C LEU A 35 5.40 17.88 -36.28
N VAL A 36 4.26 17.40 -36.76
CA VAL A 36 4.02 15.99 -37.10
C VAL A 36 3.92 15.84 -38.61
N THR A 37 4.91 15.23 -39.25
CA THR A 37 4.98 15.00 -40.71
C THR A 37 4.50 16.21 -41.54
N GLY A 38 4.99 17.41 -41.20
CA GLY A 38 4.71 18.66 -41.91
C GLY A 38 3.43 19.41 -41.50
N VAL A 39 2.68 18.92 -40.51
CA VAL A 39 1.54 19.61 -39.90
C VAL A 39 1.91 20.08 -38.48
N ASP A 40 1.78 21.38 -38.22
CA ASP A 40 1.90 21.99 -36.90
C ASP A 40 0.63 21.70 -36.08
N ILE A 41 0.72 20.80 -35.09
CA ILE A 41 -0.41 20.36 -34.27
C ILE A 41 -0.26 20.90 -32.85
N GLU A 42 -1.23 21.71 -32.44
CA GLU A 42 -1.37 22.23 -31.08
C GLU A 42 -2.66 21.68 -30.44
N ILE A 43 -2.55 20.94 -29.34
CA ILE A 43 -3.68 20.42 -28.57
C ILE A 43 -3.54 20.86 -27.13
N LYS A 44 -4.46 21.71 -26.66
CA LYS A 44 -4.48 22.13 -25.25
C LYS A 44 -5.10 21.07 -24.35
N GLY A 45 -4.41 20.73 -23.28
CA GLY A 45 -4.83 19.75 -22.27
C GLY A 45 -4.95 18.31 -22.77
N LEU A 46 -4.06 17.87 -23.67
CA LEU A 46 -4.00 16.49 -24.16
C LEU A 46 -3.70 15.51 -22.99
N PRO A 47 -4.45 14.40 -22.85
CA PRO A 47 -4.19 13.42 -21.81
C PRO A 47 -2.93 12.61 -22.12
N MET A 48 -2.06 12.42 -21.13
CA MET A 48 -0.81 11.68 -21.21
C MET A 48 -0.63 10.80 -19.98
N LEU A 49 0.13 9.72 -20.11
CA LEU A 49 0.53 8.84 -19.01
C LEU A 49 1.96 9.20 -18.60
N TYR A 50 2.15 9.73 -17.40
CA TYR A 50 3.43 10.21 -16.89
C TYR A 50 4.03 9.23 -15.88
N CYS A 51 5.31 8.91 -16.04
CA CYS A 51 6.07 8.11 -15.10
C CYS A 51 6.81 9.00 -14.11
N GLY A 52 6.39 9.01 -12.84
CA GLY A 52 7.10 9.75 -11.79
C GLY A 52 8.52 9.26 -11.50
N SER A 53 8.85 8.00 -11.84
CA SER A 53 10.16 7.40 -11.53
C SER A 53 11.25 7.72 -12.55
N CYS A 54 10.91 7.89 -13.82
CA CYS A 54 11.87 8.19 -14.88
C CYS A 54 11.50 9.40 -15.75
N GLU A 55 10.47 10.14 -15.33
CA GLU A 55 10.00 11.39 -15.93
C GLU A 55 9.58 11.28 -17.41
N LYS A 56 9.30 10.05 -17.88
CA LYS A 56 8.82 9.80 -19.24
C LYS A 56 7.31 9.94 -19.33
N SER A 57 6.85 10.56 -20.42
CA SER A 57 5.44 10.62 -20.79
C SER A 57 5.16 9.70 -21.98
N LEU A 58 4.02 9.03 -21.93
CA LEU A 58 3.49 8.18 -22.99
C LEU A 58 2.10 8.69 -23.38
N PHE A 59 1.72 8.52 -24.64
CA PHE A 59 0.36 8.84 -25.07
C PHE A 59 -0.56 7.63 -24.87
N PRO A 60 -1.70 7.78 -24.16
CA PRO A 60 -2.77 6.80 -24.22
C PRO A 60 -3.26 6.61 -25.67
N ASP A 61 -3.87 5.47 -25.96
CA ASP A 61 -4.31 5.15 -27.33
C ASP A 61 -5.32 6.16 -27.88
N ASP A 62 -6.31 6.58 -27.09
CA ASP A 62 -7.29 7.60 -27.50
C ASP A 62 -6.61 8.98 -27.76
N SER A 63 -5.47 9.29 -27.12
CA SER A 63 -4.69 10.49 -27.40
C SER A 63 -3.88 10.36 -28.70
N LYS A 64 -3.28 9.20 -28.96
CA LYS A 64 -2.61 8.89 -30.24
C LYS A 64 -3.60 9.01 -31.40
N PHE A 65 -4.78 8.43 -31.27
CA PHE A 65 -5.84 8.51 -32.28
C PHE A 65 -6.31 9.94 -32.51
N ALA A 66 -6.36 10.78 -31.47
CA ALA A 66 -6.68 12.20 -31.64
C ALA A 66 -5.64 12.90 -32.51
N VAL A 67 -4.34 12.71 -32.26
CA VAL A 67 -3.27 13.30 -33.08
C VAL A 67 -3.35 12.80 -34.52
N ILE A 68 -3.52 11.48 -34.72
CA ILE A 68 -3.64 10.88 -36.07
C ILE A 68 -4.81 11.46 -36.84
N ASN A 69 -5.98 11.56 -36.21
CA ASN A 69 -7.19 12.09 -36.84
C ASN A 69 -7.05 13.58 -37.17
N LEU A 70 -6.47 14.38 -36.27
CA LEU A 70 -6.21 15.80 -36.54
C LEU A 70 -5.23 15.99 -37.69
N HIS A 71 -4.16 15.18 -37.75
CA HIS A 71 -3.22 15.17 -38.86
C HIS A 71 -3.92 14.81 -40.18
N GLU A 72 -4.73 13.74 -40.21
CA GLU A 72 -5.50 13.32 -41.38
C GLU A 72 -6.46 14.41 -41.86
N GLN A 73 -7.16 15.08 -40.94
CA GLN A 73 -8.06 16.19 -41.26
C GLN A 73 -7.30 17.40 -41.82
N ALA A 74 -6.13 17.74 -41.27
CA ALA A 74 -5.29 18.82 -41.77
C ALA A 74 -4.85 18.54 -43.20
N PHE A 75 -4.36 17.32 -43.45
CA PHE A 75 -3.89 16.88 -44.76
C PHE A 75 -5.02 16.90 -45.80
N LYS A 76 -6.21 16.37 -45.47
CA LYS A 76 -7.39 16.41 -46.35
C LYS A 76 -7.84 17.83 -46.70
N LYS A 77 -7.60 18.79 -45.80
CA LYS A 77 -7.91 20.21 -45.99
C LYS A 77 -6.75 21.01 -46.61
N SER A 78 -5.63 20.36 -46.92
CA SER A 78 -4.37 21.01 -47.32
C SER A 78 -3.92 22.12 -46.35
N SER A 79 -4.25 21.95 -45.07
CA SER A 79 -3.78 22.82 -43.99
C SER A 79 -2.50 22.27 -43.40
N ASN A 80 -1.54 23.14 -43.12
CA ASN A 80 -0.31 22.79 -42.42
C ASN A 80 -0.36 23.11 -40.91
N LYS A 81 -1.52 23.54 -40.39
CA LYS A 81 -1.70 23.86 -38.98
C LYS A 81 -3.06 23.43 -38.47
N VAL A 82 -3.10 22.91 -37.25
CA VAL A 82 -4.31 22.59 -36.49
C VAL A 82 -4.11 22.96 -35.03
N THR A 83 -5.01 23.80 -34.50
CA THR A 83 -5.06 24.12 -33.07
C THR A 83 -6.41 23.68 -32.51
N VAL A 84 -6.41 22.85 -31.48
CA VAL A 84 -7.61 22.34 -30.80
C VAL A 84 -7.46 22.49 -29.29
N THR A 85 -8.55 22.82 -28.61
CA THR A 85 -8.63 22.68 -27.15
C THR A 85 -9.42 21.43 -26.85
N ARG A 86 -8.87 20.54 -26.01
CA ARG A 86 -9.57 19.32 -25.61
C ARG A 86 -10.86 19.70 -24.90
N ASN A 87 -11.97 19.09 -25.32
CA ASN A 87 -13.21 19.15 -24.57
C ASN A 87 -13.23 18.01 -23.54
N LYS A 88 -13.33 18.35 -22.25
CA LYS A 88 -13.40 17.37 -21.18
C LYS A 88 -14.66 16.52 -21.34
N THR A 89 -14.51 15.20 -21.25
CA THR A 89 -15.69 14.35 -21.14
C THR A 89 -16.26 14.56 -19.74
N ASN A 90 -17.52 15.00 -19.66
CA ASN A 90 -18.28 15.09 -18.40
C ASN A 90 -19.39 14.04 -18.45
N GLN A 91 -19.03 12.80 -18.80
CA GLN A 91 -19.99 11.73 -18.98
C GLN A 91 -20.45 11.22 -17.62
N GLY A 92 -21.75 11.29 -17.37
CA GLY A 92 -22.37 10.59 -16.25
C GLY A 92 -22.69 9.15 -16.65
N PHE A 93 -22.11 8.18 -15.96
CA PHE A 93 -22.33 6.75 -16.25
C PHE A 93 -23.59 6.17 -15.59
N GLY A 94 -24.30 6.94 -14.76
CA GLY A 94 -25.60 6.54 -14.21
C GLY A 94 -25.55 5.46 -13.13
N PHE A 95 -24.37 5.17 -12.57
CA PHE A 95 -24.19 4.19 -11.51
C PHE A 95 -24.44 4.80 -10.11
N GLY A 96 -25.12 4.03 -9.27
CA GLY A 96 -25.40 4.35 -7.88
C GLY A 96 -26.66 5.21 -7.67
N VAL A 97 -27.08 5.31 -6.41
CA VAL A 97 -28.27 6.12 -6.00
C VAL A 97 -27.90 7.55 -5.60
N VAL A 98 -26.61 7.86 -5.55
CA VAL A 98 -26.06 9.18 -5.19
C VAL A 98 -25.09 9.70 -6.25
N PRO A 99 -24.99 11.02 -6.45
CA PRO A 99 -24.11 11.60 -7.47
C PRO A 99 -22.66 11.67 -6.99
N PHE A 100 -21.90 10.59 -7.18
CA PHE A 100 -20.46 10.56 -6.90
C PHE A 100 -19.67 11.53 -7.80
N ILE A 101 -18.61 12.10 -7.23
CA ILE A 101 -17.55 12.86 -7.88
C ILE A 101 -16.55 11.86 -8.44
N TYR A 102 -16.40 11.85 -9.76
CA TYR A 102 -15.39 11.10 -10.50
C TYR A 102 -15.05 11.84 -11.79
N ASP A 103 -13.96 11.44 -12.45
CA ASP A 103 -13.58 11.96 -13.75
C ASP A 103 -13.81 10.90 -14.83
N SER A 104 -14.64 11.17 -15.85
CA SER A 104 -14.84 10.20 -16.93
C SER A 104 -13.61 10.06 -17.83
N ASP A 105 -12.67 11.02 -17.79
CA ASP A 105 -11.40 10.87 -18.48
C ASP A 105 -10.55 9.74 -17.85
N ASP A 106 -10.69 9.45 -16.55
CA ASP A 106 -9.98 8.33 -15.93
C ASP A 106 -10.39 7.00 -16.58
N TYR A 107 -11.70 6.76 -16.68
CA TYR A 107 -12.24 5.58 -17.36
C TYR A 107 -11.79 5.47 -18.82
N LYS A 108 -11.69 6.62 -19.51
CA LYS A 108 -11.40 6.65 -20.94
C LYS A 108 -9.92 6.49 -21.26
N TYR A 109 -9.04 7.14 -20.49
CA TYR A 109 -7.61 7.27 -20.82
C TYR A 109 -6.70 6.41 -19.95
N ILE A 110 -7.14 5.93 -18.79
CA ILE A 110 -6.36 4.96 -18.02
C ILE A 110 -6.52 3.58 -18.68
N PRO A 111 -5.42 2.91 -19.04
CA PRO A 111 -5.48 1.62 -19.71
C PRO A 111 -6.25 0.55 -18.94
N GLY A 112 -6.94 -0.33 -19.67
CA GLY A 112 -7.67 -1.47 -19.11
C GLY A 112 -9.03 -1.17 -18.47
N LEU A 113 -9.39 0.11 -18.27
CA LEU A 113 -10.67 0.48 -17.65
C LEU A 113 -11.83 0.51 -18.66
N LYS A 114 -11.59 1.06 -19.86
CA LYS A 114 -12.59 1.14 -20.94
C LYS A 114 -12.99 -0.24 -21.44
N ARG A 115 -14.28 -0.57 -21.41
CA ARG A 115 -14.84 -1.86 -21.85
C ARG A 115 -16.07 -1.67 -22.75
N PRO A 116 -16.37 -2.64 -23.64
CA PRO A 116 -17.51 -2.52 -24.55
C PRO A 116 -18.86 -2.88 -23.91
N TRP A 117 -18.86 -3.35 -22.67
CA TRP A 117 -20.04 -3.58 -21.83
C TRP A 117 -19.87 -2.86 -20.49
N ASP A 118 -20.97 -2.67 -19.77
CA ASP A 118 -21.02 -1.96 -18.48
C ASP A 118 -20.21 -0.65 -18.51
N GLU A 119 -20.51 0.21 -19.49
CA GLU A 119 -19.74 1.42 -19.74
C GLU A 119 -19.69 2.32 -18.49
N GLY A 120 -18.48 2.57 -17.97
CA GLY A 120 -18.25 3.33 -16.75
C GLY A 120 -18.20 2.51 -15.46
N PHE A 121 -18.34 1.19 -15.53
CA PHE A 121 -18.28 0.32 -14.34
C PHE A 121 -16.93 0.47 -13.61
N LEU A 122 -15.83 0.48 -14.36
CA LEU A 122 -14.48 0.64 -13.83
C LEU A 122 -14.03 2.10 -13.72
N THR A 123 -14.97 3.04 -13.71
CA THR A 123 -14.61 4.43 -13.38
C THR A 123 -14.07 4.46 -11.94
N PRO A 124 -12.82 4.89 -11.72
CA PRO A 124 -12.27 4.98 -10.37
C PRO A 124 -12.94 6.13 -9.63
N VAL A 125 -13.37 5.84 -8.40
CA VAL A 125 -13.93 6.83 -7.47
C VAL A 125 -12.98 6.94 -6.29
N PHE A 126 -12.65 8.18 -5.92
CA PHE A 126 -11.63 8.48 -4.93
C PHE A 126 -12.26 8.94 -3.62
N PHE A 127 -11.64 8.53 -2.52
CA PHE A 127 -12.09 8.84 -1.17
C PHE A 127 -10.91 9.24 -0.28
N ASN A 128 -11.21 10.04 0.73
CA ASN A 128 -10.30 10.23 1.87
C ASN A 128 -10.03 8.88 2.55
N ARG A 129 -8.84 8.71 3.13
CA ARG A 129 -8.46 7.44 3.78
C ARG A 129 -9.32 7.13 5.00
N GLU A 130 -9.82 8.17 5.64
CA GLU A 130 -10.78 8.16 6.76
C GLU A 130 -12.05 7.38 6.45
N VAL A 131 -12.43 7.19 5.17
CA VAL A 131 -13.57 6.35 4.78
C VAL A 131 -13.48 4.92 5.31
N LEU A 132 -12.26 4.42 5.52
CA LEU A 132 -12.02 3.08 6.02
C LEU A 132 -12.27 2.97 7.54
N LEU A 133 -12.28 4.08 8.29
CA LEU A 133 -12.48 4.08 9.74
C LEU A 133 -13.80 3.47 10.17
N LYS A 134 -14.89 3.74 9.43
CA LYS A 134 -16.20 3.13 9.71
C LYS A 134 -16.11 1.61 9.64
N TYR A 135 -15.45 1.09 8.60
CA TYR A 135 -15.38 -0.34 8.32
C TYR A 135 -14.38 -1.06 9.23
N ASP A 136 -13.33 -0.37 9.68
CA ASP A 136 -12.35 -0.91 10.62
C ASP A 136 -12.87 -0.92 12.07
N SER A 137 -13.58 0.13 12.48
CA SER A 137 -14.03 0.29 13.86
C SER A 137 -15.30 -0.48 14.23
N SER A 138 -16.12 -0.86 13.24
CA SER A 138 -17.40 -1.52 13.50
C SER A 138 -17.27 -3.04 13.39
N PRO A 139 -17.74 -3.81 14.40
CA PRO A 139 -17.65 -5.27 14.39
C PRO A 139 -18.54 -5.93 13.32
N THR A 140 -19.44 -5.17 12.68
CA THR A 140 -20.31 -5.66 11.61
C THR A 140 -19.59 -5.81 10.28
N TYR A 141 -18.46 -5.13 10.11
CA TYR A 141 -17.65 -5.20 8.90
C TYR A 141 -16.34 -5.91 9.19
N ARG A 142 -15.74 -6.43 8.12
CA ARG A 142 -14.38 -6.92 8.11
C ARG A 142 -13.62 -6.18 7.04
N LEU A 143 -12.74 -5.28 7.47
CA LEU A 143 -11.67 -4.74 6.65
C LEU A 143 -10.52 -5.74 6.66
N SER A 144 -9.93 -6.01 5.49
CA SER A 144 -8.75 -6.87 5.38
C SER A 144 -7.91 -6.47 4.18
N PHE A 145 -6.60 -6.58 4.32
CA PHE A 145 -5.63 -6.31 3.26
C PHE A 145 -5.15 -7.63 2.65
N ALA A 146 -5.21 -7.74 1.32
CA ALA A 146 -4.56 -8.83 0.59
C ALA A 146 -3.08 -8.52 0.36
N SER A 147 -2.74 -7.23 0.26
CA SER A 147 -1.39 -6.70 0.08
C SER A 147 -1.31 -5.28 0.63
N THR A 148 -0.17 -4.59 0.45
CA THR A 148 0.06 -3.25 1.02
C THR A 148 -0.96 -2.20 0.56
N THR A 149 -1.40 -2.29 -0.69
CA THR A 149 -2.27 -1.31 -1.35
C THR A 149 -3.56 -1.89 -1.90
N TYR A 150 -3.83 -3.19 -1.68
CA TYR A 150 -5.06 -3.85 -2.09
C TYR A 150 -5.76 -4.51 -0.90
N GLY A 151 -6.98 -4.06 -0.62
CA GLY A 151 -7.83 -4.65 0.40
C GLY A 151 -9.25 -4.93 -0.06
N LYS A 152 -10.06 -5.43 0.89
CA LYS A 152 -11.49 -5.67 0.74
C LYS A 152 -12.23 -5.31 2.01
N ILE A 153 -13.43 -4.78 1.83
CA ILE A 153 -14.43 -4.55 2.87
C ILE A 153 -15.50 -5.62 2.70
N ARG A 154 -15.83 -6.33 3.78
CA ARG A 154 -16.90 -7.33 3.81
C ARG A 154 -17.90 -7.02 4.91
N ARG A 155 -19.17 -7.33 4.67
CA ARG A 155 -20.21 -7.35 5.70
C ARG A 155 -20.89 -8.72 5.65
N GLY A 156 -20.44 -9.64 6.51
CA GLY A 156 -20.91 -11.03 6.50
C GLY A 156 -20.90 -11.63 5.09
N ASP A 157 -22.06 -12.15 4.69
CA ASP A 157 -22.36 -12.62 3.33
C ASP A 157 -23.17 -11.60 2.50
N ASP A 158 -23.45 -10.41 3.04
CA ASP A 158 -24.25 -9.38 2.38
C ASP A 158 -23.50 -8.80 1.17
N PHE A 159 -22.26 -8.37 1.37
CA PHE A 159 -21.41 -7.88 0.29
C PHE A 159 -19.92 -8.03 0.60
N SER A 160 -19.13 -7.99 -0.48
CA SER A 160 -17.67 -7.90 -0.47
C SER A 160 -17.26 -6.91 -1.55
N MET A 161 -16.57 -5.83 -1.17
CA MET A 161 -16.12 -4.79 -2.08
C MET A 161 -14.59 -4.64 -2.02
N PRO A 162 -13.87 -4.79 -3.14
CA PRO A 162 -12.45 -4.54 -3.20
C PRO A 162 -12.17 -3.03 -3.19
N PHE A 163 -11.02 -2.63 -2.64
CA PHE A 163 -10.53 -1.25 -2.69
C PHE A 163 -9.01 -1.21 -2.84
N GLY A 164 -8.51 -0.12 -3.41
CA GLY A 164 -7.09 0.18 -3.49
C GLY A 164 -6.70 1.38 -2.65
N ILE A 165 -5.42 1.51 -2.35
CA ILE A 165 -4.81 2.74 -1.84
C ILE A 165 -3.77 3.19 -2.85
N ASN A 166 -3.95 4.38 -3.43
CA ASN A 166 -2.98 4.92 -4.38
C ASN A 166 -1.74 5.49 -3.67
N LYS A 167 -0.72 5.86 -4.45
CA LYS A 167 0.52 6.45 -3.92
C LYS A 167 0.34 7.75 -3.13
N ASN A 168 -0.78 8.46 -3.34
CA ASN A 168 -1.11 9.69 -2.63
C ASN A 168 -1.94 9.43 -1.36
N GLY A 169 -2.13 8.15 -0.99
CA GLY A 169 -2.87 7.75 0.20
C GLY A 169 -4.39 7.81 0.06
N LYS A 170 -4.92 8.08 -1.14
CA LYS A 170 -6.36 8.06 -1.41
C LYS A 170 -6.86 6.64 -1.59
N VAL A 171 -8.08 6.40 -1.13
CA VAL A 171 -8.77 5.12 -1.34
C VAL A 171 -9.45 5.17 -2.70
N VAL A 172 -9.29 4.11 -3.50
CA VAL A 172 -9.86 3.96 -4.83
C VAL A 172 -10.81 2.78 -4.85
N MET A 173 -12.02 2.97 -5.36
CA MET A 173 -13.00 1.90 -5.57
C MET A 173 -13.64 2.05 -6.96
N TRP A 174 -14.14 0.96 -7.52
CA TRP A 174 -14.84 0.99 -8.81
C TRP A 174 -16.27 1.51 -8.64
N LEU A 175 -16.68 2.45 -9.48
CA LEU A 175 -18.02 3.04 -9.47
C LEU A 175 -19.12 1.97 -9.55
N GLY A 176 -18.91 0.96 -10.40
CA GLY A 176 -19.85 -0.15 -10.57
C GLY A 176 -19.97 -1.06 -9.35
N ASP A 177 -18.89 -1.27 -8.60
CA ASP A 177 -18.93 -2.03 -7.34
C ASP A 177 -19.63 -1.23 -6.24
N ILE A 178 -19.38 0.07 -6.15
CA ILE A 178 -20.09 0.97 -5.23
C ILE A 178 -21.60 0.92 -5.49
N ALA A 179 -22.02 0.94 -6.76
CA ALA A 179 -23.42 0.91 -7.14
C ALA A 179 -24.17 -0.37 -6.72
N ARG A 180 -23.44 -1.45 -6.41
CA ARG A 180 -24.00 -2.72 -5.92
C ARG A 180 -24.15 -2.76 -4.40
N LEU A 181 -23.60 -1.78 -3.69
CA LEU A 181 -23.73 -1.70 -2.23
C LEU A 181 -25.14 -1.25 -1.82
N PRO A 182 -25.58 -1.58 -0.59
CA PRO A 182 -26.80 -1.00 -0.03
C PRO A 182 -26.77 0.53 -0.04
N ASP A 183 -27.92 1.18 -0.26
CA ASP A 183 -28.04 2.64 -0.38
C ASP A 183 -27.34 3.39 0.76
N ALA A 184 -27.49 2.92 2.01
CA ALA A 184 -26.86 3.53 3.17
C ALA A 184 -25.33 3.56 3.10
N GLU A 185 -24.71 2.55 2.47
CA GLU A 185 -23.26 2.53 2.24
C GLU A 185 -22.87 3.52 1.15
N GLN A 186 -23.66 3.64 0.08
CA GLN A 186 -23.42 4.61 -0.99
C GLN A 186 -23.50 6.05 -0.46
N TYR A 187 -24.50 6.36 0.39
CA TYR A 187 -24.59 7.66 1.06
C TYR A 187 -23.39 7.96 1.95
N TYR A 188 -22.90 6.98 2.70
CA TYR A 188 -21.69 7.14 3.52
C TYR A 188 -20.45 7.37 2.65
N LEU A 189 -20.22 6.53 1.64
CA LEU A 189 -19.08 6.72 0.73
C LEU A 189 -19.12 8.11 0.10
N ARG A 190 -20.31 8.61 -0.24
CA ARG A 190 -20.45 9.95 -0.83
C ARG A 190 -19.99 11.08 0.10
N SER A 191 -20.03 10.91 1.42
CA SER A 191 -19.53 11.94 2.36
C SER A 191 -18.01 12.06 2.37
N GLU A 192 -17.30 10.97 2.06
CA GLU A 192 -15.83 10.93 1.99
C GLU A 192 -15.27 11.00 0.57
N ASN A 193 -16.15 11.09 -0.42
CA ASN A 193 -15.79 11.12 -1.83
C ASN A 193 -15.15 12.46 -2.23
N ILE A 194 -13.98 12.37 -2.86
CA ILE A 194 -13.15 13.51 -3.27
C ILE A 194 -12.86 13.46 -4.77
N ALA A 195 -12.34 14.56 -5.30
CA ALA A 195 -11.92 14.62 -6.70
C ALA A 195 -10.75 13.65 -6.98
N SER A 196 -10.78 13.09 -8.18
CA SER A 196 -9.69 12.29 -8.73
C SER A 196 -8.37 13.06 -8.72
N ASP A 197 -7.28 12.37 -8.37
CA ASP A 197 -5.92 12.83 -8.67
C ASP A 197 -5.32 12.09 -9.87
N HIS A 198 -6.13 11.31 -10.59
CA HIS A 198 -5.75 10.58 -11.80
C HIS A 198 -4.65 9.52 -11.58
N SER A 199 -4.39 9.15 -10.33
CA SER A 199 -3.38 8.17 -9.94
C SER A 199 -4.03 6.94 -9.32
N ILE A 200 -3.98 5.81 -10.03
CA ILE A 200 -4.53 4.54 -9.53
C ILE A 200 -3.51 3.39 -9.48
N GLY A 201 -2.27 3.65 -9.89
CA GLY A 201 -1.17 2.69 -9.82
C GLY A 201 -1.03 2.12 -8.41
N SER A 202 -1.30 0.82 -8.28
CA SER A 202 -1.37 0.09 -7.01
C SER A 202 -1.56 -1.40 -7.29
N GLU A 203 -1.32 -2.22 -6.27
CA GLU A 203 -1.59 -3.66 -6.32
C GLU A 203 -3.09 -3.96 -6.54
N PHE A 204 -3.98 -3.00 -6.25
CA PHE A 204 -5.40 -3.10 -6.56
C PHE A 204 -5.66 -3.01 -8.07
N TYR A 205 -5.04 -2.06 -8.76
CA TYR A 205 -5.09 -2.00 -10.22
C TYR A 205 -4.44 -3.26 -10.83
N ASP A 206 -3.26 -3.66 -10.32
CA ASP A 206 -2.53 -4.82 -10.85
C ASP A 206 -3.34 -6.12 -10.66
N GLY A 207 -3.98 -6.30 -9.51
CA GLY A 207 -4.80 -7.47 -9.23
C GLY A 207 -6.12 -7.49 -10.01
N GLN A 208 -6.79 -6.35 -10.16
CA GLN A 208 -8.13 -6.29 -10.78
C GLN A 208 -8.10 -6.13 -12.31
N ILE A 209 -7.06 -5.50 -12.85
CA ILE A 209 -6.96 -5.16 -14.28
C ILE A 209 -5.87 -5.98 -14.98
N GLU A 210 -4.67 -6.07 -14.38
CA GLU A 210 -3.53 -6.78 -14.99
C GLU A 210 -3.50 -8.28 -14.63
N CYS A 211 -4.40 -8.73 -13.75
CA CYS A 211 -4.48 -10.09 -13.24
C CYS A 211 -3.17 -10.59 -12.61
N ILE A 212 -2.46 -9.68 -11.92
CA ILE A 212 -1.21 -9.99 -11.23
C ILE A 212 -1.54 -10.43 -9.81
N PHE A 213 -1.06 -11.60 -9.40
CA PHE A 213 -1.17 -12.04 -8.01
C PHE A 213 -0.28 -11.18 -7.13
N THR A 214 -0.83 -10.72 -6.01
CA THR A 214 -0.07 -9.92 -5.04
C THR A 214 0.77 -10.82 -4.15
N ASP A 215 1.91 -10.30 -3.71
CA ASP A 215 2.64 -10.90 -2.60
C ASP A 215 1.82 -10.79 -1.30
N LEU A 216 2.29 -11.49 -0.26
CA LEU A 216 1.71 -11.36 1.08
C LEU A 216 1.80 -9.91 1.56
N SER A 217 0.83 -9.51 2.39
CA SER A 217 0.93 -8.29 3.17
C SER A 217 2.22 -8.30 4.03
N LYS A 218 2.71 -7.12 4.41
CA LYS A 218 3.93 -7.01 5.22
C LYS A 218 3.75 -7.69 6.58
N GLU A 219 2.53 -7.63 7.10
CA GLU A 219 2.08 -8.21 8.35
C GLU A 219 2.05 -9.73 8.29
N ASP A 220 1.46 -10.31 7.23
CA ASP A 220 1.45 -11.75 7.00
C ASP A 220 2.87 -12.28 6.77
N ALA A 221 3.69 -11.54 6.01
CA ALA A 221 5.09 -11.87 5.80
C ALA A 221 5.88 -11.85 7.12
N LEU A 222 5.71 -10.82 7.96
CA LEU A 222 6.32 -10.74 9.28
C LEU A 222 5.86 -11.90 10.19
N PHE A 223 4.57 -12.21 10.21
CA PHE A 223 4.03 -13.29 11.01
C PHE A 223 4.56 -14.67 10.57
N LYS A 224 4.72 -14.88 9.26
CA LYS A 224 5.37 -16.06 8.68
C LYS A 224 6.85 -16.14 9.07
N SER A 225 7.59 -15.04 9.00
CA SER A 225 9.01 -15.01 9.40
C SER A 225 9.18 -15.28 10.90
N ARG A 226 8.29 -14.75 11.75
CA ARG A 226 8.23 -15.12 13.19
C ARG A 226 7.99 -16.62 13.38
N SER A 227 7.02 -17.19 12.66
CA SER A 227 6.69 -18.62 12.79
C SER A 227 7.87 -19.51 12.40
N THR A 228 8.55 -19.15 11.30
CA THR A 228 9.76 -19.85 10.84
C THR A 228 10.90 -19.74 11.86
N PHE A 229 11.08 -18.57 12.47
CA PHE A 229 12.07 -18.36 13.54
C PHE A 229 11.78 -19.22 14.77
N LEU A 230 10.53 -19.31 15.21
CA LEU A 230 10.14 -20.14 16.35
C LEU A 230 10.37 -21.63 16.09
N GLU A 231 10.08 -22.09 14.86
CA GLU A 231 10.39 -23.46 14.43
C GLU A 231 11.91 -23.72 14.46
N ALA A 232 12.73 -22.81 13.95
CA ALA A 232 14.19 -22.92 14.01
C ALA A 232 14.71 -22.97 15.45
N CYS A 233 14.16 -22.14 16.35
CA CYS A 233 14.48 -22.20 17.78
C CYS A 233 14.12 -23.55 18.39
N PHE A 234 12.91 -24.06 18.10
CA PHE A 234 12.48 -25.36 18.60
C PHE A 234 13.39 -26.49 18.09
N ASN A 235 13.76 -26.46 16.81
CA ASN A 235 14.66 -27.45 16.22
C ASN A 235 16.07 -27.39 16.83
N LYS A 236 16.59 -26.21 17.17
CA LYS A 236 17.92 -26.04 17.77
C LYS A 236 17.96 -26.40 19.27
N PHE A 237 16.95 -25.98 20.03
CA PHE A 237 16.97 -26.06 21.50
C PHE A 237 16.09 -27.17 22.07
N GLY A 238 15.16 -27.73 21.29
CA GLY A 238 14.17 -28.71 21.77
C GLY A 238 13.13 -28.13 22.74
N ILE A 239 13.12 -26.80 22.94
CA ILE A 239 12.22 -26.09 23.85
C ILE A 239 11.39 -25.09 23.05
N LYS A 240 10.08 -25.07 23.30
CA LYS A 240 9.17 -24.08 22.72
C LYS A 240 9.33 -22.75 23.48
N ILE A 241 9.90 -21.74 22.84
CA ILE A 241 10.22 -20.43 23.46
C ILE A 241 9.08 -19.39 23.37
N ALA A 242 7.89 -19.78 22.91
CA ALA A 242 6.72 -18.91 22.77
C ALA A 242 5.47 -19.56 23.36
N HIS A 243 4.53 -18.73 23.77
CA HIS A 243 3.25 -19.13 24.38
C HIS A 243 2.08 -18.30 23.82
N LEU A 244 0.85 -18.62 24.26
CA LEU A 244 -0.39 -17.94 23.86
C LEU A 244 -0.66 -18.04 22.34
N ASP A 245 -0.46 -19.21 21.73
CA ASP A 245 -0.54 -19.34 20.26
C ASP A 245 -1.93 -18.97 19.73
N SER A 246 -3.00 -19.34 20.42
CA SER A 246 -4.38 -19.01 20.06
C SER A 246 -4.61 -17.50 20.07
N GLU A 247 -4.23 -16.83 21.15
CA GLU A 247 -4.44 -15.40 21.34
C GLU A 247 -3.58 -14.59 20.36
N VAL A 248 -2.33 -15.04 20.11
CA VAL A 248 -1.44 -14.44 19.13
C VAL A 248 -2.03 -14.59 17.72
N PHE A 249 -2.57 -15.75 17.39
CA PHE A 249 -3.22 -16.00 16.11
C PHE A 249 -4.47 -15.11 15.94
N ASP A 250 -5.35 -15.06 16.93
CA ASP A 250 -6.56 -14.24 16.90
C ASP A 250 -6.22 -12.74 16.76
N LEU A 251 -5.18 -12.27 17.46
CA LEU A 251 -4.65 -10.92 17.30
C LEU A 251 -4.10 -10.70 15.87
N SER A 252 -3.34 -11.64 15.31
CA SER A 252 -2.82 -11.49 13.94
C SER A 252 -3.91 -11.46 12.88
N VAL A 253 -5.01 -12.19 13.08
CA VAL A 253 -6.13 -12.25 12.13
C VAL A 253 -7.03 -11.01 12.19
N SER A 254 -7.09 -10.37 13.36
CA SER A 254 -7.92 -9.18 13.59
C SER A 254 -7.17 -7.86 13.41
N PHE A 255 -5.84 -7.88 13.48
CA PHE A 255 -5.02 -6.68 13.35
C PHE A 255 -4.84 -6.29 11.88
N ASN A 256 -5.25 -5.06 11.56
CA ASN A 256 -5.07 -4.47 10.23
C ASN A 256 -3.89 -3.49 10.22
N THR A 257 -3.35 -3.24 9.02
CA THR A 257 -2.48 -2.10 8.76
C THR A 257 -3.16 -0.81 9.23
N PRO A 258 -2.46 0.11 9.92
CA PRO A 258 -3.06 1.36 10.36
C PRO A 258 -3.63 2.15 9.18
N VAL A 259 -4.88 2.57 9.36
CA VAL A 259 -5.62 3.31 8.33
C VAL A 259 -5.39 4.82 8.47
N VAL A 260 -5.26 5.33 9.69
CA VAL A 260 -5.06 6.76 9.94
C VAL A 260 -4.03 6.96 11.03
N ASP A 261 -3.42 8.13 11.06
CA ASP A 261 -2.52 8.48 12.15
C ASP A 261 -3.24 9.24 13.27
N THR A 262 -3.79 8.51 14.24
CA THR A 262 -4.41 9.07 15.45
C THR A 262 -3.74 8.55 16.71
N GLU A 263 -3.83 9.27 17.83
CA GLU A 263 -3.28 8.81 19.12
C GLU A 263 -3.83 7.43 19.52
N LYS A 264 -5.12 7.19 19.28
CA LYS A 264 -5.77 5.90 19.55
C LYS A 264 -5.16 4.80 18.69
N GLU A 265 -4.96 5.06 17.40
CA GLU A 265 -4.39 4.10 16.45
C GLU A 265 -2.92 3.81 16.76
N ARG A 266 -2.12 4.84 17.05
CA ARG A 266 -0.73 4.72 17.51
C ARG A 266 -0.62 3.78 18.71
N ARG A 267 -1.46 3.98 19.73
CA ARG A 267 -1.51 3.12 20.92
C ARG A 267 -1.92 1.70 20.57
N HIS A 268 -2.99 1.54 19.79
CA HIS A 268 -3.49 0.23 19.38
C HIS A 268 -2.45 -0.59 18.62
N VAL A 269 -1.77 0.02 17.65
CA VAL A 269 -0.69 -0.59 16.87
C VAL A 269 0.46 -1.01 17.77
N ALA A 270 0.99 -0.09 18.58
CA ALA A 270 2.16 -0.39 19.41
C ALA A 270 1.87 -1.48 20.45
N ASP A 271 0.69 -1.45 21.10
CA ASP A 271 0.29 -2.48 22.05
C ASP A 271 0.07 -3.84 21.37
N THR A 272 -0.60 -3.87 20.21
CA THR A 272 -0.90 -5.13 19.50
C THR A 272 0.38 -5.79 18.98
N LEU A 273 1.28 -5.03 18.37
CA LEU A 273 2.58 -5.53 17.95
C LEU A 273 3.41 -6.01 19.15
N ASN A 274 3.40 -5.31 20.29
CA ASN A 274 4.11 -5.76 21.49
C ASN A 274 3.55 -7.11 22.00
N LYS A 275 2.23 -7.28 22.02
CA LYS A 275 1.60 -8.54 22.43
C LYS A 275 2.04 -9.70 21.53
N ILE A 276 1.95 -9.51 20.21
CA ILE A 276 2.27 -10.54 19.22
C ILE A 276 3.76 -10.88 19.24
N TYR A 277 4.64 -9.87 19.27
CA TYR A 277 6.07 -10.04 18.98
C TYR A 277 6.99 -9.99 20.19
N LEU A 278 6.55 -9.54 21.37
CA LEU A 278 7.42 -9.38 22.54
C LEU A 278 6.87 -10.02 23.82
N GLU A 279 5.56 -9.92 24.06
CA GLU A 279 4.91 -10.53 25.23
C GLU A 279 4.61 -12.01 25.04
N SER A 280 4.50 -12.47 23.79
CA SER A 280 4.27 -13.89 23.47
C SER A 280 5.51 -14.79 23.66
N PHE A 281 6.66 -14.22 23.99
CA PHE A 281 7.87 -14.98 24.30
C PHE A 281 7.85 -15.47 25.74
N ASP A 282 8.03 -16.78 25.91
CA ASP A 282 7.97 -17.44 27.20
C ASP A 282 9.27 -17.21 27.97
N LYS A 283 9.18 -16.45 29.06
CA LYS A 283 10.34 -16.08 29.88
C LYS A 283 10.95 -17.27 30.60
N GLU A 284 10.13 -18.23 31.02
CA GLU A 284 10.60 -19.44 31.71
C GLU A 284 11.33 -20.33 30.71
N ALA A 285 10.71 -20.58 29.55
CA ALA A 285 11.32 -21.37 28.48
C ALA A 285 12.64 -20.76 27.97
N LEU A 286 12.70 -19.44 27.76
CA LEU A 286 13.95 -18.75 27.40
C LEU A 286 15.01 -18.84 28.52
N GLY A 287 14.58 -18.78 29.78
CA GLY A 287 15.46 -18.97 30.93
C GLY A 287 16.09 -20.35 30.98
N ASP A 288 15.32 -21.39 30.65
CA ASP A 288 15.78 -22.77 30.57
C ASP A 288 16.81 -22.94 29.43
N VAL A 289 16.55 -22.37 28.25
CA VAL A 289 17.50 -22.41 27.13
C VAL A 289 18.82 -21.71 27.50
N ILE A 290 18.77 -20.52 28.10
CA ILE A 290 20.00 -19.82 28.55
C ILE A 290 20.79 -20.67 29.53
N SER A 291 20.11 -21.35 30.46
CA SER A 291 20.75 -22.22 31.46
C SER A 291 21.41 -23.43 30.79
N GLN A 292 20.78 -24.03 29.77
CA GLN A 292 21.36 -25.11 28.97
C GLN A 292 22.62 -24.66 28.20
N LEU A 293 22.64 -23.41 27.74
CA LEU A 293 23.78 -22.81 27.05
C LEU A 293 24.88 -22.30 28.01
N GLY A 294 24.74 -22.52 29.33
CA GLY A 294 25.72 -22.12 30.35
C GLY A 294 25.68 -20.65 30.74
N GLY A 295 24.59 -19.93 30.45
CA GLY A 295 24.36 -18.54 30.86
C GLY A 295 23.52 -18.41 32.14
N ASP A 296 23.45 -17.18 32.67
CA ASP A 296 22.56 -16.82 33.79
C ASP A 296 21.33 -16.02 33.28
N PRO A 297 20.09 -16.52 33.45
CA PRO A 297 18.87 -15.84 33.01
C PRO A 297 18.34 -14.77 33.99
N LYS A 298 18.93 -14.61 35.18
CA LYS A 298 18.33 -13.80 36.26
C LYS A 298 18.12 -12.33 35.87
N LYS A 299 16.93 -11.82 36.23
CA LYS A 299 16.50 -10.40 36.18
C LYS A 299 16.46 -9.77 34.77
N LEU A 300 16.23 -10.58 33.72
CA LEU A 300 16.09 -10.09 32.35
C LEU A 300 14.62 -10.07 31.91
N GLY A 301 14.23 -9.04 31.15
CA GLY A 301 12.95 -9.01 30.43
C GLY A 301 12.97 -9.92 29.21
N SER A 302 11.80 -10.22 28.61
CA SER A 302 11.66 -11.18 27.51
C SER A 302 12.58 -10.87 26.31
N ILE A 303 12.65 -9.61 25.89
CA ILE A 303 13.51 -9.17 24.77
C ILE A 303 15.00 -9.42 25.07
N LYS A 304 15.44 -9.14 26.30
CA LYS A 304 16.84 -9.37 26.71
C LYS A 304 17.15 -10.85 26.87
N LEU A 305 16.19 -11.65 27.35
CA LEU A 305 16.32 -13.11 27.38
C LEU A 305 16.47 -13.67 25.98
N LEU A 306 15.65 -13.21 25.03
CA LEU A 306 15.75 -13.60 23.63
C LEU A 306 17.11 -13.23 23.03
N GLN A 307 17.55 -11.97 23.17
CA GLN A 307 18.86 -11.54 22.70
C GLN A 307 19.98 -12.42 23.26
N LYS A 308 19.99 -12.64 24.58
CA LYS A 308 21.02 -13.44 25.25
C LYS A 308 21.01 -14.90 24.81
N THR A 309 19.83 -15.45 24.53
CA THR A 309 19.67 -16.80 23.99
C THR A 309 20.40 -16.91 22.65
N ILE A 310 20.22 -15.94 21.75
CA ILE A 310 20.86 -15.93 20.44
C ILE A 310 22.37 -15.68 20.57
N GLU A 311 22.82 -14.74 21.41
CA GLU A 311 24.25 -14.45 21.65
C GLU A 311 25.02 -15.67 22.16
N LEU A 312 24.41 -16.48 23.03
CA LEU A 312 25.02 -17.71 23.53
C LEU A 312 25.00 -18.84 22.48
N SER A 313 24.09 -18.79 21.53
CA SER A 313 23.89 -19.82 20.51
C SER A 313 24.74 -19.62 19.25
N CYS A 314 25.17 -18.38 19.00
CA CYS A 314 25.79 -17.95 17.75
C CYS A 314 26.94 -16.98 18.07
N SER A 315 28.17 -17.32 17.68
CA SER A 315 29.35 -16.48 17.89
C SER A 315 29.72 -15.67 16.64
N GLY A 316 30.13 -14.41 16.81
CA GLY A 316 30.75 -13.61 15.75
C GLY A 316 29.82 -12.71 14.94
N GLU A 317 28.55 -12.61 15.34
CA GLU A 317 27.54 -11.74 14.71
C GLU A 317 27.12 -10.61 15.65
N ASP A 318 26.73 -9.47 15.09
CA ASP A 318 26.23 -8.31 15.84
C ASP A 318 24.74 -8.51 16.21
N ILE A 319 24.49 -9.40 17.16
CA ILE A 319 23.15 -9.69 17.68
C ILE A 319 22.44 -8.46 18.24
N PRO A 320 23.10 -7.53 18.97
CA PRO A 320 22.47 -6.27 19.38
C PRO A 320 21.84 -5.49 18.23
N THR A 321 22.53 -5.41 17.08
CA THR A 321 21.98 -4.76 15.88
C THR A 321 20.80 -5.53 15.31
N LEU A 322 20.87 -6.86 15.22
CA LEU A 322 19.73 -7.69 14.77
C LEU A 322 18.52 -7.59 15.69
N MET A 323 18.73 -7.43 17.00
CA MET A 323 17.66 -7.29 17.99
C MET A 323 17.09 -5.87 18.07
N SER A 324 17.74 -4.89 17.43
CA SER A 324 17.37 -3.47 17.45
C SER A 324 15.88 -3.21 17.17
N PRO A 325 15.23 -3.81 16.14
CA PRO A 325 13.82 -3.54 15.83
C PRO A 325 12.86 -3.93 16.96
N PHE A 326 13.16 -4.99 17.73
CA PHE A 326 12.34 -5.41 18.87
C PHE A 326 12.43 -4.41 20.04
N TYR A 327 13.61 -3.82 20.26
CA TYR A 327 13.75 -2.73 21.22
C TYR A 327 13.05 -1.46 20.76
N ILE A 328 13.12 -1.14 19.46
CA ILE A 328 12.37 -0.02 18.89
C ILE A 328 10.86 -0.21 19.09
N LEU A 329 10.33 -1.41 18.86
CA LEU A 329 8.92 -1.72 19.12
C LEU A 329 8.53 -1.53 20.60
N TYR A 330 9.40 -1.92 21.53
CA TYR A 330 9.19 -1.70 22.95
C TYR A 330 9.17 -0.19 23.29
N ASP A 331 10.17 0.55 22.80
CA ASP A 331 10.27 2.00 22.99
C ASP A 331 9.06 2.73 22.41
N LEU A 332 8.59 2.31 21.23
CA LEU A 332 7.40 2.87 20.58
C LEU A 332 6.13 2.71 21.44
N ARG A 333 5.97 1.56 22.10
CA ARG A 333 4.87 1.36 23.05
C ARG A 333 5.01 2.23 24.29
N VAL A 334 6.23 2.43 24.79
CA VAL A 334 6.46 3.35 25.91
C VAL A 334 6.05 4.76 25.51
N VAL A 335 6.43 5.23 24.32
CA VAL A 335 6.06 6.55 23.79
C VAL A 335 4.54 6.72 23.65
N TYR A 336 3.84 5.74 23.07
CA TYR A 336 2.41 5.91 22.76
C TYR A 336 1.45 5.53 23.89
N SER A 337 1.90 4.77 24.88
CA SER A 337 1.01 4.18 25.91
C SER A 337 1.28 4.68 27.33
N HIS A 338 2.44 5.28 27.59
CA HIS A 338 2.79 5.76 28.94
C HIS A 338 2.70 7.28 29.00
N ILE A 339 2.03 7.79 30.03
CA ILE A 339 1.93 9.23 30.30
C ILE A 339 3.31 9.73 30.74
N GLY A 340 4.02 10.43 29.85
CA GLY A 340 5.27 11.13 30.13
C GLY A 340 5.07 12.65 30.13
N SER A 341 6.17 13.40 30.28
CA SER A 341 6.16 14.80 29.85
C SER A 341 6.22 14.85 28.33
N LYS A 342 5.53 15.80 27.70
CA LYS A 342 5.55 15.98 26.23
C LYS A 342 6.98 16.04 25.65
N GLN A 343 7.91 16.63 26.41
CA GLN A 343 9.32 16.70 26.03
C GLN A 343 9.98 15.32 26.03
N SER A 344 9.78 14.52 27.07
CA SER A 344 10.36 13.17 27.16
C SER A 344 9.77 12.19 26.14
N GLU A 345 8.50 12.36 25.76
CA GLU A 345 7.84 11.57 24.72
C GLU A 345 8.41 11.90 23.34
N GLN A 346 8.59 13.20 23.04
CA GLN A 346 9.17 13.66 21.78
C GLN A 346 10.62 13.18 21.61
N GLU A 347 11.46 13.32 22.64
CA GLU A 347 12.86 12.87 22.58
C GLU A 347 12.98 11.37 22.28
N LYS A 348 12.11 10.55 22.87
CA LYS A 348 12.07 9.11 22.61
C LYS A 348 11.51 8.79 21.22
N LEU A 349 10.51 9.53 20.75
CA LEU A 349 9.99 9.37 19.40
C LEU A 349 11.04 9.73 18.36
N ASP A 350 11.78 10.82 18.55
CA ASP A 350 12.88 11.24 17.69
C ASP A 350 13.98 10.17 17.64
N PHE A 351 14.27 9.54 18.78
CA PHE A 351 15.19 8.41 18.85
C PHE A 351 14.70 7.20 18.05
N VAL A 352 13.41 6.85 18.14
CA VAL A 352 12.79 5.78 17.34
C VAL A 352 12.89 6.10 15.84
N ILE A 353 12.49 7.30 15.44
CA ILE A 353 12.55 7.79 14.04
C ILE A 353 13.98 7.70 13.50
N SER A 354 14.95 8.17 14.28
CA SER A 354 16.38 8.11 13.93
C SER A 354 16.87 6.67 13.72
N ARG A 355 16.54 5.74 14.63
CA ARG A 355 16.95 4.33 14.51
C ARG A 355 16.27 3.60 13.34
N LEU A 356 15.09 4.05 12.93
CA LEU A 356 14.41 3.55 11.74
C LEU A 356 14.96 4.17 10.44
N GLY A 357 15.82 5.20 10.53
CA GLY A 357 16.36 5.92 9.38
C GLY A 357 15.33 6.81 8.69
N LEU A 358 14.35 7.33 9.45
CA LEU A 358 13.23 8.12 8.95
C LEU A 358 13.47 9.63 9.14
N GLY A 359 12.67 10.46 8.45
CA GLY A 359 12.75 11.91 8.55
C GLY A 359 12.14 12.45 9.86
N ALA A 360 12.61 13.62 10.33
CA ALA A 360 12.28 14.20 11.65
C ALA A 360 10.78 14.54 11.90
N ASN A 361 9.89 14.26 10.94
CA ASN A 361 8.44 14.47 11.06
C ASN A 361 7.63 13.22 10.65
N SER A 362 8.26 12.06 10.61
CA SER A 362 7.58 10.80 10.26
C SER A 362 6.52 10.46 11.31
N GLY A 363 5.30 10.20 10.85
CA GLY A 363 4.17 9.77 11.65
C GLY A 363 4.04 8.25 11.67
N LEU A 364 2.89 7.77 12.15
CA LEU A 364 2.60 6.34 12.21
C LEU A 364 2.70 5.68 10.83
N MET A 365 2.31 6.41 9.77
CA MET A 365 2.25 5.91 8.41
C MET A 365 3.62 5.59 7.81
N GLU A 366 4.68 6.23 8.27
CA GLU A 366 6.06 5.94 7.88
C GLU A 366 6.76 5.01 8.90
N ILE A 367 6.51 5.21 10.20
CA ILE A 367 7.12 4.43 11.27
C ILE A 367 6.70 2.97 11.19
N TYR A 368 5.40 2.70 11.05
CA TYR A 368 4.86 1.35 11.05
C TYR A 368 5.44 0.46 9.95
N PRO A 369 5.38 0.81 8.65
CA PRO A 369 5.89 -0.07 7.61
C PRO A 369 7.41 -0.27 7.71
N SER A 370 8.16 0.74 8.16
CA SER A 370 9.61 0.62 8.38
C SER A 370 9.92 -0.36 9.53
N LEU A 371 9.18 -0.28 10.63
CA LEU A 371 9.34 -1.17 11.78
C LEU A 371 8.99 -2.62 11.43
N VAL A 372 7.85 -2.85 10.77
CA VAL A 372 7.41 -4.19 10.35
C VAL A 372 8.45 -4.83 9.44
N GLU A 373 8.98 -4.07 8.47
CA GLU A 373 10.00 -4.55 7.54
C GLU A 373 11.30 -4.93 8.26
N LYS A 374 11.81 -4.04 9.11
CA LYS A 374 13.04 -4.32 9.87
C LYS A 374 12.88 -5.51 10.81
N MET A 375 11.71 -5.68 11.45
CA MET A 375 11.44 -6.86 12.27
C MET A 375 11.42 -8.14 11.43
N ARG A 376 10.87 -8.09 10.21
CA ARG A 376 10.84 -9.23 9.28
C ARG A 376 12.25 -9.65 8.90
N GLU A 377 13.06 -8.69 8.45
CA GLU A 377 14.48 -8.89 8.12
C GLU A 377 15.27 -9.46 9.31
N SER A 378 15.02 -8.93 10.52
CA SER A 378 15.62 -9.45 11.76
C SER A 378 15.25 -10.92 12.01
N TYR A 379 13.96 -11.29 11.92
CA TYR A 379 13.57 -12.69 12.10
C TYR A 379 14.18 -13.62 11.05
N GLU A 380 14.25 -13.18 9.79
CA GLU A 380 14.88 -13.95 8.71
C GLU A 380 16.36 -14.20 9.00
N ARG A 381 17.10 -13.14 9.35
CA ARG A 381 18.52 -13.26 9.67
C ARG A 381 18.77 -14.09 10.93
N LEU A 382 17.97 -13.89 11.98
CA LEU A 382 18.04 -14.71 13.21
C LEU A 382 17.77 -16.19 12.91
N THR A 383 16.82 -16.49 12.03
CA THR A 383 16.52 -17.86 11.59
C THR A 383 17.72 -18.49 10.88
N GLU A 384 18.38 -17.75 9.99
CA GLU A 384 19.58 -18.22 9.29
C GLU A 384 20.71 -18.59 10.25
N LEU A 385 20.90 -17.82 11.33
CA LEU A 385 21.94 -18.08 12.34
C LEU A 385 21.64 -19.30 13.22
N LEU A 386 20.38 -19.72 13.29
CA LEU A 386 19.94 -20.86 14.11
C LEU A 386 19.90 -22.19 13.35
N LYS A 387 19.93 -22.14 12.02
CA LYS A 387 20.17 -23.32 11.17
C LYS A 387 21.63 -23.75 11.28
#